data_AF-A0A4Y9NT91-F1
#
_entry.id   AF-A0A4Y9NT91-F1
#
_cell.length_a   1.000
_cell.length_b   1.000
_cell.length_c   1.000
_cell.angle_alpha   90.00
_cell.angle_beta   90.00
_cell.angle_gamma   90.00
#
_symmetry.space_group_name_H-M   'P 1'
#
loop_
_entity.id
_entity.type
_entity.pdbx_description
1 polymer ?
#
loop_
_entity_poly.entity_id
_entity_poly.type
_entity_poly.pdbx_seq_one_letter_code
_entity_poly.pdbx_strand_id
1 'polypeptide(L)'
;MSSVQIQCTRCKSVFRDRAGRLQDGYSRQCPTCEVVLFFAEDSQHPFIKRAMRNARKARKEMREAGAARLAAPGPRAAQPRSFAGRTQSAGRED
;
A
#
# COMPACT_ATOMS: atom_id res chain seq x y z
N MET A 1 1.21 3.06 -1.79
CA MET A 1 0.91 2.68 -0.39
C MET A 1 -0.05 3.70 0.20
N SER A 2 -1.23 3.29 0.66
CA SER A 2 -2.20 4.20 1.29
C SER A 2 -1.73 4.63 2.69
N SER A 3 -1.82 5.92 3.00
CA SER A 3 -1.49 6.48 4.32
C SER A 3 -2.72 7.01 5.04
N VAL A 4 -2.69 6.97 6.36
CA VAL A 4 -3.78 7.40 7.25
C VAL A 4 -3.27 8.49 8.16
N GLN A 5 -4.11 9.49 8.40
CA GLN A 5 -3.85 10.56 9.36
C GLN A 5 -4.22 10.10 10.77
N ILE A 6 -3.29 10.24 11.69
CA ILE A 6 -3.40 9.84 13.09
C ILE A 6 -3.20 11.08 13.96
N GLN A 7 -4.10 11.26 14.93
CA GLN A 7 -3.99 12.31 15.93
C GLN A 7 -3.52 11.71 17.26
N CYS A 8 -2.48 12.28 17.85
CA CYS A 8 -1.96 11.85 19.15
C CYS A 8 -3.00 12.11 20.26
N THR A 9 -3.18 11.16 21.17
CA THR A 9 -4.09 11.31 22.32
C THR A 9 -3.54 12.26 23.39
N ARG A 10 -2.22 12.48 23.44
CA ARG A 10 -1.54 13.33 24.42
C ARG A 10 -1.34 14.76 23.92
N CYS A 11 -0.48 14.96 22.91
CA CYS A 11 -0.12 16.29 22.42
C CYS A 11 -1.05 16.82 21.30
N LYS A 12 -2.01 16.01 20.84
CA LYS A 12 -2.95 16.34 19.75
C LYS A 12 -2.28 16.65 18.40
N SER A 13 -0.96 16.47 18.27
CA SER A 13 -0.27 16.58 17.00
C SER A 13 -0.77 15.52 16.02
N VAL A 14 -0.70 15.85 14.74
CA VAL A 14 -1.23 15.02 13.68
C VAL A 14 -0.08 14.53 12.81
N PHE A 15 -0.02 13.23 12.59
CA PHE A 15 1.02 12.58 11.79
C PHE A 15 0.42 11.51 10.86
N ARG A 16 1.20 11.00 9.92
CA ARG A 16 0.76 9.96 8.98
C ARG A 16 1.43 8.61 9.25
N ASP A 17 0.68 7.55 8.98
CA ASP A 17 1.19 6.17 9.00
C ASP A 17 0.65 5.36 7.83
N ARG A 18 1.25 4.20 7.56
CA ARG A 18 0.83 3.26 6.53
C ARG A 18 -0.41 2.52 6.99
N ALA A 19 -1.49 2.59 6.20
CA ALA A 19 -2.74 1.90 6.49
C ALA A 19 -2.58 0.38 6.66
N GLY A 20 -1.58 -0.22 5.99
CA GLY A 20 -1.32 -1.65 6.08
C GLY A 20 -0.76 -2.12 7.43
N ARG A 21 -0.08 -1.24 8.18
CA ARG A 21 0.46 -1.56 9.51
C ARG A 21 -0.53 -1.29 10.63
N LEU A 22 -1.44 -0.33 10.42
CA LEU A 22 -2.43 0.09 11.42
C LEU A 22 -3.55 -0.95 11.56
N GLN A 23 -3.28 -1.97 12.39
CA GLN A 23 -4.17 -3.07 12.73
C GLN A 23 -4.31 -3.19 14.24
N ASP A 24 -5.16 -4.12 14.68
CA ASP A 24 -5.34 -4.39 16.11
C ASP A 24 -4.01 -4.87 16.74
N GLY A 25 -3.71 -4.37 17.93
CA GLY A 25 -2.44 -4.61 18.62
C GLY A 25 -1.25 -3.83 18.07
N TYR A 26 -1.42 -2.99 17.05
CA TYR A 26 -0.33 -2.14 16.55
C TYR A 26 0.03 -1.07 17.58
N SER A 27 1.33 -0.82 17.77
CA SER A 27 1.81 0.26 18.63
C SER A 27 2.82 1.14 17.90
N ARG A 28 2.81 2.44 18.22
CA ARG A 28 3.76 3.40 17.66
C ARG A 28 3.98 4.58 18.60
N GLN A 29 5.22 5.04 18.67
CA GLN A 29 5.56 6.28 19.37
C GLN A 29 5.12 7.51 18.56
N CYS A 30 4.50 8.47 19.23
CA CYS A 30 4.20 9.77 18.65
C CYS A 30 5.51 10.50 18.31
N PRO A 31 5.68 11.00 17.07
CA PRO A 31 6.91 11.69 16.67
C PRO A 31 7.12 13.06 17.33
N THR A 32 6.13 13.58 18.06
CA THR A 32 6.19 14.91 18.69
C THR A 32 6.40 14.84 20.19
N CYS A 33 5.75 13.93 20.89
CA CYS A 33 5.79 13.84 22.36
C CYS A 33 6.21 12.47 22.88
N GLU A 34 6.63 11.58 21.97
CA GLU A 34 7.23 10.27 22.24
C GLU A 34 6.36 9.29 23.03
N VAL A 35 5.11 9.66 23.33
CA VAL A 35 4.16 8.76 23.97
C VAL A 35 3.86 7.58 23.05
N VAL A 36 3.87 6.37 23.61
CA VAL A 36 3.45 5.17 22.92
C VAL A 36 1.93 5.17 22.79
N LEU A 37 1.45 5.08 21.55
CA LEU A 37 0.04 4.92 21.24
C LEU A 37 -0.22 3.44 20.93
N PHE A 38 -1.24 2.88 21.57
CA PHE A 38 -1.74 1.54 21.30
C PHE A 38 -3.01 1.63 20.47
N PHE A 39 -2.98 0.97 19.31
CA PHE A 39 -4.10 0.91 18.39
C PHE A 39 -4.82 -0.43 18.59
N ALA A 40 -5.94 -0.36 19.30
CA ALA A 40 -6.83 -1.49 19.53
C ALA A 40 -8.23 -1.17 19.03
N GLU A 41 -8.96 -2.19 18.57
CA GLU A 41 -10.32 -2.06 18.04
C GLU A 41 -11.34 -1.67 19.13
N ASP A 42 -11.08 -2.07 20.37
CA ASP A 42 -11.87 -1.77 21.57
C ASP A 42 -11.44 -0.47 22.28
N SER A 43 -10.40 0.22 21.80
CA SER A 43 -9.87 1.43 22.43
C SER A 43 -10.95 2.49 22.62
N GLN A 44 -11.11 3.02 23.83
CA GLN A 44 -12.14 4.03 24.13
C GLN A 44 -11.82 5.41 23.53
N HIS A 45 -10.58 5.67 23.12
CA HIS A 45 -10.17 6.96 22.62
C HIS A 45 -10.71 7.24 21.19
N PRO A 46 -11.43 8.35 20.96
CA PRO A 46 -12.06 8.64 19.66
C PRO A 46 -11.03 8.81 18.53
N PHE A 47 -9.83 9.31 18.82
CA PHE A 47 -8.76 9.47 17.85
C PHE A 47 -8.20 8.12 17.38
N ILE A 48 -8.08 7.14 18.28
CA ILE A 48 -7.65 5.78 17.94
C ILE A 48 -8.73 5.09 17.11
N LYS A 49 -10.00 5.15 17.53
CA LYS A 49 -11.13 4.60 16.76
C LYS A 49 -11.20 5.18 15.35
N ARG A 50 -11.02 6.50 15.20
CA ARG A 50 -11.04 7.18 13.89
C ARG A 50 -9.88 6.74 13.01
N ALA A 51 -8.67 6.65 13.56
CA ALA A 51 -7.50 6.19 12.83
C ALA A 51 -7.68 4.74 12.33
N MET A 52 -8.16 3.84 13.19
CA MET A 52 -8.45 2.44 12.86
C MET A 52 -9.52 2.30 11.76
N ARG A 53 -10.61 3.07 11.86
CA ARG A 53 -11.65 3.11 10.82
C ARG A 53 -11.09 3.56 9.47
N ASN A 54 -10.31 4.63 9.46
CA ASN A 54 -9.70 5.16 8.25
C ASN A 54 -8.72 4.15 7.62
N ALA A 55 -7.93 3.45 8.43
CA ALA A 55 -7.06 2.38 7.94
C ALA A 55 -7.85 1.20 7.35
N ARG A 56 -8.97 0.80 7.96
CA ARG A 56 -9.85 -0.23 7.41
C ARG A 56 -10.40 0.20 6.05
N LYS A 57 -10.86 1.45 5.93
CA LYS A 57 -11.36 2.00 4.67
C LYS A 57 -10.27 2.01 3.58
N ALA A 58 -9.08 2.54 3.90
CA ALA A 58 -7.96 2.56 2.96
C ALA A 58 -7.51 1.15 2.52
N ARG A 59 -7.52 0.16 3.43
CA ARG A 59 -7.23 -1.24 3.08
C ARG A 59 -8.30 -1.84 2.16
N LYS A 60 -9.58 -1.53 2.40
CA LYS A 60 -10.69 -1.95 1.54
C LYS A 60 -10.55 -1.36 0.14
N GLU A 61 -10.33 -0.06 0.04
CA GLU A 61 -10.12 0.64 -1.24
C GLU A 61 -8.93 0.08 -2.01
N MET A 62 -7.82 -0.27 -1.33
CA MET A 62 -6.68 -0.93 -2.00
C MET A 62 -7.02 -2.33 -2.53
N ARG A 63 -7.84 -3.10 -1.80
CA ARG A 63 -8.30 -4.41 -2.29
C ARG A 63 -9.23 -4.25 -3.50
N GLU A 64 -10.16 -3.30 -3.45
CA GLU A 64 -11.07 -3.00 -4.56
C GLU A 64 -10.32 -2.49 -5.79
N ALA A 65 -9.35 -1.59 -5.62
CA ALA A 65 -8.48 -1.12 -6.70
C ALA A 65 -7.61 -2.24 -7.28
N GLY A 66 -7.14 -3.16 -6.45
CA GLY A 66 -6.43 -4.36 -6.90
C GLY A 66 -7.33 -5.33 -7.68
N ALA A 67 -8.54 -5.58 -7.18
CA ALA A 67 -9.53 -6.41 -7.86
C ALA A 67 -9.97 -5.81 -9.20
N ALA A 68 -10.18 -4.48 -9.27
CA ALA A 68 -10.50 -3.79 -10.51
C ALA A 68 -9.36 -3.89 -11.54
N ARG A 69 -8.10 -3.84 -11.10
CA ARG A 69 -6.94 -4.05 -11.98
C ARG A 69 -6.83 -5.48 -12.51
N LEU A 70 -7.25 -6.48 -11.72
CA LEU A 70 -7.24 -7.89 -12.12
C LEU A 70 -8.45 -8.27 -12.98
N ALA A 71 -9.60 -7.62 -12.75
CA ALA A 71 -10.84 -7.83 -13.50
C ALA A 71 -10.91 -6.99 -14.78
N ALA A 72 -10.09 -5.95 -14.93
CA ALA A 72 -9.97 -5.22 -16.18
C ALA A 72 -9.44 -6.17 -17.27
N PRO A 73 -10.13 -6.31 -18.42
CA PRO A 73 -9.53 -6.97 -19.57
C PRO A 73 -8.34 -6.08 -19.97
N GLY A 74 -7.13 -6.56 -19.71
CA GLY A 74 -5.93 -5.83 -20.09
C GLY A 74 -5.97 -5.52 -21.59
N PRO A 75 -5.48 -4.35 -22.04
CA PRO A 75 -5.18 -4.21 -23.45
C PRO A 75 -4.21 -5.35 -23.76
N ARG A 76 -4.64 -6.26 -24.65
CA ARG A 76 -3.76 -7.24 -25.26
C ARG A 76 -2.62 -6.44 -25.88
N ALA A 77 -1.52 -6.28 -25.16
CA ALA A 77 -0.27 -5.88 -25.73
C ALA A 77 0.11 -7.02 -26.68
N ALA A 78 -0.35 -6.91 -27.92
CA ALA A 78 0.22 -7.63 -29.03
C ALA A 78 1.69 -7.18 -29.07
N GLN A 79 2.54 -7.92 -28.36
CA GLN A 79 3.96 -7.85 -28.59
C GLN A 79 4.15 -8.33 -30.03
N PRO A 80 4.61 -7.49 -30.97
CA PRO A 80 5.05 -8.02 -32.25
C PRO A 80 6.23 -8.94 -31.93
N ARG A 81 6.12 -10.20 -32.32
CA ARG A 81 7.26 -11.12 -32.37
C ARG A 81 8.19 -10.56 -33.44
N SER A 82 9.08 -9.64 -33.06
CA SER A 82 10.18 -9.23 -33.93
C SER A 82 11.10 -10.44 -34.08
N PHE A 83 10.92 -11.14 -35.21
CA PHE A 83 11.85 -12.14 -35.71
C PHE A 83 13.14 -11.38 -36.11
N ALA A 84 14.04 -11.18 -35.15
CA ALA A 84 15.40 -10.74 -35.43
C ALA A 84 16.16 -11.92 -36.04
N GLY A 85 16.48 -11.79 -37.33
CA GLY A 85 17.02 -12.84 -38.17
C GLY A 85 18.35 -13.41 -37.67
N ARG A 86 18.48 -14.72 -37.82
CA ARG A 86 19.77 -15.41 -37.88
C ARG A 86 20.22 -15.40 -39.35
N THR A 87 20.97 -14.39 -39.74
CA THR A 87 21.73 -14.40 -41.00
C THR A 87 22.72 -15.56 -40.95
N GLN A 88 22.65 -16.43 -41.96
CA GLN A 88 23.52 -17.59 -42.12
C GLN A 88 24.96 -17.16 -42.31
N SER A 89 25.85 -17.77 -41.54
CA SER A 89 27.29 -17.79 -41.75
C SER A 89 27.58 -18.49 -43.10
N ALA A 90 28.02 -17.73 -44.09
CA ALA A 90 28.69 -18.26 -45.28
C ALA A 90 30.18 -17.92 -45.17
N GLY A 91 30.93 -18.77 -44.46
CA GLY A 91 32.39 -18.79 -44.49
C GLY A 91 32.82 -20.19 -44.88
N ARG A 92 33.13 -20.39 -46.16
CA ARG A 92 33.63 -21.63 -46.72
C ARG A 92 34.75 -21.30 -47.72
N GLU A 93 35.99 -21.65 -47.33
CA GLU A 93 37.16 -22.15 -48.09
C GLU A 93 37.62 -21.28 -49.31
N ASP A 94 38.87 -20.83 -49.45
CA ASP A 94 40.17 -21.53 -49.51
C ASP A 94 41.31 -20.50 -49.27
#